data_AF-A0A011TZ52-F1
#
_entry.id   AF-A0A011TZ52-F1
#
_cell.length_a   1.000
_cell.length_b   1.000
_cell.length_c   1.000
_cell.angle_alpha   90.00
_cell.angle_beta   90.00
_cell.angle_gamma   90.00
#
_symmetry.space_group_name_H-M   'P 1'
#
loop_
_entity.id
_entity.type
_entity.pdbx_description
1 polymer ?
#
loop_
_entity_poly.entity_id
_entity_poly.type
_entity_poly.pdbx_seq_one_letter_code
_entity_poly.pdbx_strand_id
1 'polypeptide(L)'
;MTLATDDLRLGDLFVALPGRNHHGAQFVGADVAAGSAAVITDRAGAELSADAGVPIAVVDDPRGILGEISAWIYGTEQNVPIMLGVTGTSGKTSVAHLLKAILEAPEFHALLAHMRERGVEAVADEVSAQALARHRVDGIVFDVAGFTNLTHDHLDDFGDMGTYLRAKLPLFTPERSRRAVVSLDSEYGVEVVAAARVPTTTIITPALAVEPVAADWTVDIVAERQHGTTFALHGPDG
;
A
#
# COMPACT_ATOMS: atom_id res chain seq x y z
N MET A 1 24.81 6.93 18.37
CA MET A 1 25.04 5.69 19.15
C MET A 1 25.28 4.52 18.20
N THR A 2 26.25 3.64 18.49
CA THR A 2 26.61 2.51 17.64
C THR A 2 27.01 1.26 18.44
N LEU A 3 26.95 0.11 17.76
CA LEU A 3 27.44 -1.21 18.22
C LEU A 3 28.76 -1.63 17.54
N ALA A 4 29.14 -0.94 16.47
CA ALA A 4 30.29 -1.28 15.64
C ALA A 4 31.33 -0.16 15.73
N THR A 5 32.59 -0.55 15.92
CA THR A 5 33.72 0.38 16.02
C THR A 5 33.93 1.16 14.72
N ASP A 6 33.68 0.54 13.58
CA ASP A 6 33.90 1.15 12.26
C ASP A 6 32.88 2.26 11.93
N ASP A 7 31.73 2.24 12.60
CA ASP A 7 30.66 3.24 12.44
C ASP A 7 30.72 4.36 13.50
N LEU A 8 31.74 4.33 14.38
CA LEU A 8 31.84 5.26 15.51
C LEU A 8 32.18 6.68 15.05
N ARG A 9 31.37 7.66 15.48
CA ARG A 9 31.62 9.09 15.25
C ARG A 9 31.90 9.79 16.57
N LEU A 10 32.58 10.94 16.47
CA LEU A 10 32.88 11.79 17.61
C LEU A 10 31.58 12.13 18.38
N GLY A 11 31.53 11.79 19.66
CA GLY A 11 30.39 12.05 20.55
C GLY A 11 29.35 10.93 20.61
N ASP A 12 29.55 9.82 19.91
CA ASP A 12 28.64 8.68 19.98
C ASP A 12 28.74 7.94 21.31
N LEU A 13 27.61 7.38 21.76
CA LEU A 13 27.63 6.28 22.72
C LEU A 13 28.03 4.98 22.01
N PHE A 14 29.05 4.30 22.52
CA PHE A 14 29.45 2.96 22.06
C PHE A 14 28.81 1.91 22.97
N VAL A 15 28.04 0.97 22.42
CA VAL A 15 27.40 -0.08 23.23
C VAL A 15 28.11 -1.43 22.98
N ALA A 16 28.88 -1.85 23.96
CA ALA A 16 29.63 -3.10 23.94
C ALA A 16 28.77 -4.26 24.46
N LEU A 17 28.36 -5.15 23.54
CA LEU A 17 27.47 -6.27 23.87
C LEU A 17 28.20 -7.59 24.09
N PRO A 18 27.67 -8.48 24.95
CA PRO A 18 28.05 -9.89 24.94
C PRO A 18 27.57 -10.56 23.64
N GLY A 19 28.49 -11.22 22.94
CA GLY A 19 28.23 -12.01 21.76
C GLY A 19 28.40 -13.52 22.02
N ARG A 20 28.06 -14.35 21.02
CA ARG A 20 28.16 -15.81 21.14
C ARG A 20 29.59 -16.33 21.23
N ASN A 21 30.55 -15.60 20.64
CA ASN A 21 31.95 -16.00 20.53
C ASN A 21 32.91 -15.01 21.20
N HIS A 22 32.60 -13.70 21.18
CA HIS A 22 33.42 -12.62 21.69
C HIS A 22 32.56 -11.55 22.34
N HIS A 23 33.14 -10.82 23.29
CA HIS A 23 32.51 -9.67 23.94
C HIS A 23 32.91 -8.38 23.23
N GLY A 24 31.95 -7.51 22.88
CA GLY A 24 32.22 -6.25 22.16
C GLY A 24 33.19 -5.31 22.88
N ALA A 25 33.24 -5.40 24.21
CA ALA A 25 34.16 -4.66 25.06
C ALA A 25 35.64 -4.97 24.80
N GLN A 26 35.96 -6.12 24.20
CA GLN A 26 37.34 -6.47 23.82
C GLN A 26 37.90 -5.52 22.74
N PHE A 27 37.02 -4.82 22.03
CA PHE A 27 37.36 -3.88 20.97
C PHE A 27 37.32 -2.42 21.44
N VAL A 28 37.08 -2.17 22.73
CA VAL A 28 37.15 -0.84 23.32
C VAL A 28 38.62 -0.47 23.51
N GLY A 29 39.24 0.00 22.43
CA GLY A 29 40.61 0.50 22.41
C GLY A 29 40.68 2.04 22.33
N ALA A 30 41.88 2.56 22.05
CA ALA A 30 42.14 4.00 21.96
C ALA A 30 41.24 4.73 20.92
N ASP A 31 40.87 4.05 19.83
CA ASP A 31 40.01 4.64 18.79
C ASP A 31 38.57 4.83 19.29
N VAL A 32 38.07 3.92 20.12
CA VAL A 32 36.77 4.05 20.78
C VAL A 32 36.81 5.14 21.85
N ALA A 33 37.90 5.23 22.59
CA ALA A 33 38.12 6.29 23.58
C ALA A 33 38.16 7.68 22.96
N ALA A 34 38.77 7.81 21.78
CA ALA A 34 38.89 9.09 21.06
C ALA A 34 37.58 9.51 20.36
N GLY A 35 36.74 8.55 19.98
CA GLY A 35 35.48 8.79 19.27
C GLY A 35 34.23 8.84 20.15
N SER A 36 34.17 8.09 21.24
CA SER A 36 32.94 7.94 22.01
C SER A 36 32.78 8.95 23.15
N ALA A 37 31.54 9.35 23.43
CA ALA A 37 31.19 10.14 24.62
C ALA A 37 31.13 9.28 25.88
N ALA A 38 30.75 8.00 25.75
CA ALA A 38 30.74 6.99 26.81
C ALA A 38 30.56 5.58 26.22
N VAL A 39 30.88 4.57 27.02
CA VAL A 39 30.65 3.15 26.72
C VAL A 39 29.51 2.60 27.58
N ILE A 40 28.56 1.89 26.99
CA ILE A 40 27.52 1.14 27.69
C ILE A 40 27.82 -0.36 27.57
N THR A 41 27.87 -1.09 28.67
CA THR A 41 28.26 -2.51 28.68
C THR A 41 27.72 -3.24 29.90
N ASP A 42 27.80 -4.57 29.91
CA ASP A 42 27.56 -5.37 31.11
C ASP A 42 28.79 -5.37 32.05
N ARG A 43 28.66 -6.03 33.20
CA ARG A 43 29.73 -6.09 34.21
C ARG A 43 31.02 -6.70 33.67
N ALA A 44 30.93 -7.74 32.84
CA ALA A 44 32.11 -8.39 32.27
C ALA A 44 32.81 -7.48 31.25
N GLY A 45 32.06 -6.76 30.43
CA GLY A 45 32.63 -5.78 29.51
C GLY A 45 33.15 -4.52 30.19
N ALA A 46 32.66 -4.17 31.38
CA ALA A 46 33.22 -3.08 32.18
C ALA A 46 34.64 -3.39 32.66
N GLU A 47 34.89 -4.64 33.08
CA GLU A 47 36.24 -5.11 33.43
C GLU A 47 37.19 -5.04 32.22
N LEU A 48 36.69 -5.39 31.02
CA LEU A 48 37.46 -5.32 29.78
C LEU A 48 37.72 -3.89 29.28
N SER A 49 36.87 -2.94 29.67
CA SER A 49 36.94 -1.54 29.22
C SER A 49 37.54 -0.61 30.28
N ALA A 50 38.10 -1.15 31.37
CA ALA A 50 38.52 -0.35 32.53
C ALA A 50 39.48 0.80 32.18
N ASP A 51 40.33 0.59 31.17
CA ASP A 51 41.33 1.56 30.71
C ASP A 51 40.86 2.40 29.50
N ALA A 52 39.56 2.37 29.17
CA ALA A 52 39.02 3.05 28.00
C ALA A 52 39.07 4.59 28.07
N GLY A 53 39.32 5.19 29.25
CA GLY A 53 39.47 6.65 29.38
C GLY A 53 38.20 7.47 29.15
N VAL A 54 37.05 6.81 28.96
CA VAL A 54 35.71 7.42 28.81
C VAL A 54 34.75 6.87 29.87
N PRO A 55 33.67 7.58 30.23
CA PRO A 55 32.67 7.07 31.17
C PRO A 55 32.11 5.70 30.73
N ILE A 56 31.98 4.78 31.69
CA ILE A 56 31.43 3.43 31.46
C ILE A 56 30.12 3.30 32.24
N ALA A 57 29.01 3.16 31.52
CA ALA A 57 27.71 2.84 32.09
C ALA A 57 27.52 1.32 32.10
N VAL A 58 27.46 0.75 33.31
CA VAL A 58 27.26 -0.69 33.51
C VAL A 58 25.78 -0.99 33.69
N VAL A 59 25.25 -1.88 32.85
CA VAL A 59 23.84 -2.27 32.85
C VAL A 59 23.71 -3.80 32.73
N ASP A 60 22.69 -4.38 33.36
CA ASP A 60 22.57 -5.85 33.42
C ASP A 60 22.24 -6.50 32.06
N ASP A 61 21.42 -5.83 31.24
CA ASP A 61 21.14 -6.23 29.86
C ASP A 61 21.34 -5.04 28.90
N PRO A 62 22.58 -4.84 28.41
CA PRO A 62 22.87 -3.75 27.47
C PRO A 62 22.08 -3.88 26.17
N ARG A 63 21.72 -5.11 25.76
CA ARG A 63 20.98 -5.36 24.52
C ARG A 63 19.51 -4.98 24.67
N GLY A 64 18.92 -5.27 25.83
CA GLY A 64 17.52 -4.99 26.14
C GLY A 64 17.18 -3.50 26.14
N ILE A 65 18.10 -2.64 26.54
CA ILE A 65 17.86 -1.19 26.66
C ILE A 65 18.17 -0.39 25.37
N LEU A 66 18.74 -1.02 24.34
CA LEU A 66 19.18 -0.34 23.11
C LEU A 66 18.03 0.39 22.41
N GLY A 67 16.85 -0.23 22.36
CA GLY A 67 15.69 0.33 21.68
C GLY A 67 15.25 1.65 22.33
N GLU A 68 15.14 1.65 23.65
CA GLU A 68 14.70 2.82 24.43
C GLU A 68 15.72 3.96 24.36
N ILE A 69 17.01 3.66 24.53
CA ILE A 69 18.07 4.67 24.42
C ILE A 69 18.13 5.26 23.01
N SER A 70 18.01 4.41 21.97
CA SER A 70 17.95 4.88 20.59
C SER A 70 16.76 5.81 20.37
N ALA A 71 15.58 5.42 20.87
CA ALA A 71 14.37 6.19 20.69
C ALA A 71 14.46 7.57 21.36
N TRP A 72 15.05 7.64 22.55
CA TRP A 72 15.30 8.89 23.25
C TRP A 72 16.32 9.78 22.52
N ILE A 73 17.48 9.22 22.11
CA ILE A 73 18.54 9.97 21.41
C ILE A 73 18.03 10.55 20.09
N TYR A 74 17.26 9.76 19.33
CA TYR A 74 16.79 10.15 18.00
C TYR A 74 15.39 10.78 18.01
N GLY A 75 14.77 10.94 19.20
CA GLY A 75 13.44 11.53 19.35
C GLY A 75 12.31 10.73 18.71
N THR A 76 12.48 9.43 18.48
CA THR A 76 11.46 8.58 17.82
C THR A 76 10.34 8.13 18.76
N GLU A 77 10.34 8.62 19.99
CA GLU A 77 9.23 8.49 20.94
C GLU A 77 8.07 9.46 20.63
N GLN A 78 8.31 10.49 19.80
CA GLN A 78 7.34 11.52 19.47
C GLN A 78 7.32 11.79 17.96
N ASN A 79 6.15 12.10 17.39
CA ASN A 79 5.98 12.52 15.98
C ASN A 79 6.58 11.59 14.91
N VAL A 80 6.60 10.28 15.15
CA VAL A 80 6.96 9.31 14.10
C VAL A 80 5.84 9.17 13.05
N PRO A 81 6.17 8.93 11.77
CA PRO A 81 5.18 8.59 10.76
C PRO A 81 4.40 7.32 11.13
N ILE A 82 3.27 7.09 10.47
CA ILE A 82 2.53 5.83 10.61
C ILE A 82 3.45 4.67 10.16
N MET A 83 3.78 3.79 11.10
CA MET A 83 4.65 2.64 10.86
C MET A 83 3.80 1.38 10.64
N LEU A 84 3.95 0.75 9.48
CA LEU A 84 3.29 -0.51 9.14
C LEU A 84 4.33 -1.65 9.13
N GLY A 85 4.25 -2.56 10.09
CA GLY A 85 5.15 -3.70 10.21
C GLY A 85 4.52 -4.98 9.66
N VAL A 86 5.29 -5.76 8.88
CA VAL A 86 4.86 -7.06 8.35
C VAL A 86 5.79 -8.16 8.84
N THR A 87 5.25 -9.22 9.44
CA THR A 87 6.00 -10.39 9.90
C THR A 87 5.44 -11.69 9.32
N GLY A 88 6.17 -12.79 9.45
CA GLY A 88 5.78 -14.13 8.99
C GLY A 88 6.89 -14.85 8.22
N THR A 89 6.78 -16.17 8.09
CA THR A 89 7.81 -17.02 7.45
C THR A 89 7.92 -16.72 5.94
N SER A 90 6.80 -16.46 5.27
CA SER A 90 6.71 -16.15 3.84
C SER A 90 5.81 -14.95 3.58
N GLY A 91 5.97 -14.28 2.43
CA GLY A 91 5.05 -13.21 1.98
C GLY A 91 5.32 -11.79 2.51
N LYS A 92 6.29 -11.61 3.43
CA LYS A 92 6.65 -10.28 3.98
C LYS A 92 6.92 -9.23 2.90
N THR A 93 7.79 -9.57 1.94
CA THR A 93 8.19 -8.67 0.84
C THR A 93 7.01 -8.35 -0.07
N SER A 94 6.20 -9.35 -0.42
CA SER A 94 4.99 -9.15 -1.24
C SER A 94 4.00 -8.21 -0.57
N VAL A 95 3.70 -8.43 0.71
CA VAL A 95 2.78 -7.58 1.48
C VAL A 95 3.36 -6.17 1.66
N ALA A 96 4.67 -6.01 1.89
CA ALA A 96 5.30 -4.70 1.95
C ALA A 96 5.20 -3.92 0.62
N HIS A 97 5.34 -4.59 -0.52
CA HIS A 97 5.14 -3.97 -1.84
C HIS A 97 3.71 -3.55 -2.09
N LEU A 98 2.73 -4.36 -1.67
CA LEU A 98 1.31 -4.01 -1.76
C LEU A 98 0.98 -2.80 -0.87
N LEU A 99 1.47 -2.79 0.37
CA LEU A 99 1.29 -1.66 1.29
C LEU A 99 1.90 -0.38 0.72
N LYS A 100 3.05 -0.45 0.05
CA LYS A 100 3.65 0.69 -0.66
C LYS A 100 2.74 1.19 -1.79
N ALA A 101 2.28 0.31 -2.66
CA ALA A 101 1.44 0.68 -3.80
C ALA A 101 0.08 1.29 -3.40
N ILE A 102 -0.46 0.90 -2.25
CA ILE A 102 -1.74 1.41 -1.74
C ILE A 102 -1.69 2.89 -1.33
N LEU A 103 -0.50 3.50 -1.15
CA LEU A 103 -0.36 4.80 -0.49
C LEU A 103 -0.23 6.04 -1.41
N GLU A 104 -0.22 5.92 -2.74
CA GLU A 104 0.62 6.85 -3.53
C GLU A 104 0.02 7.18 -4.94
N ALA A 105 -0.52 8.40 -5.14
CA ALA A 105 -1.19 8.89 -6.38
C ALA A 105 -0.23 9.31 -7.53
N PRO A 106 0.88 10.03 -7.28
CA PRO A 106 1.93 10.32 -8.29
C PRO A 106 2.50 9.08 -8.99
N GLU A 107 2.42 7.93 -8.33
CA GLU A 107 3.02 6.67 -8.74
C GLU A 107 2.27 6.04 -9.91
N PHE A 108 0.96 6.27 -10.02
CA PHE A 108 0.20 5.83 -11.18
C PHE A 108 0.61 6.61 -12.44
N HIS A 109 0.82 7.93 -12.32
CA HIS A 109 1.37 8.74 -13.41
C HIS A 109 2.78 8.31 -13.82
N ALA A 110 3.64 7.98 -12.85
CA ALA A 110 4.99 7.48 -13.13
C ALA A 110 4.96 6.12 -13.86
N LEU A 111 4.06 5.23 -13.46
CA LEU A 111 3.86 3.93 -14.12
C LEU A 111 3.39 4.12 -15.57
N LEU A 112 2.41 4.99 -15.81
CA LEU A 112 1.92 5.30 -17.16
C LEU A 112 3.01 5.92 -18.04
N ALA A 113 3.87 6.78 -17.47
CA ALA A 113 5.02 7.35 -18.19
C ALA A 113 6.01 6.25 -18.62
N HIS A 114 6.33 5.31 -17.72
CA HIS A 114 7.23 4.18 -18.02
C HIS A 114 6.62 3.21 -19.05
N MET A 115 5.31 2.94 -18.97
CA MET A 115 4.58 2.16 -19.96
C MET A 115 4.67 2.81 -21.35
N ARG A 116 4.50 4.13 -21.43
CA ARG A 116 4.66 4.90 -22.67
C ARG A 116 6.08 4.79 -23.24
N GLU A 117 7.12 4.88 -22.40
CA GLU A 117 8.52 4.71 -22.84
C GLU A 117 8.79 3.31 -23.43
N ARG A 118 8.03 2.30 -22.99
CA ARG A 118 8.11 0.92 -23.48
C ARG A 118 7.19 0.61 -24.66
N GLY A 119 6.45 1.60 -25.17
CA GLY A 119 5.53 1.40 -26.29
C GLY A 119 4.28 0.58 -25.93
N VAL A 120 3.83 0.62 -24.67
CA VAL A 120 2.53 0.03 -24.30
C VAL A 120 1.42 0.89 -24.92
N GLU A 121 0.55 0.26 -25.70
CA GLU A 121 -0.51 0.95 -26.44
C GLU A 121 -1.84 1.02 -25.69
N ALA A 122 -2.08 0.14 -24.72
CA ALA A 122 -3.30 0.08 -23.94
C ALA A 122 -3.04 -0.40 -22.50
N VAL A 123 -3.80 0.14 -21.56
CA VAL A 123 -3.79 -0.23 -20.14
C VAL A 123 -5.23 -0.44 -19.69
N ALA A 124 -5.48 -1.57 -19.04
CA ALA A 124 -6.69 -1.78 -18.25
C ALA A 124 -6.34 -1.60 -16.78
N ASP A 125 -7.14 -0.81 -16.06
CA ASP A 125 -6.90 -0.49 -14.66
C ASP A 125 -8.19 -0.67 -13.84
N GLU A 126 -8.03 -1.01 -12.57
CA GLU A 126 -9.12 -1.10 -11.61
C GLU A 126 -9.20 0.18 -10.78
N VAL A 127 -10.27 0.96 -10.99
CA VAL A 127 -10.45 2.23 -10.27
C VAL A 127 -11.41 2.03 -9.09
N SER A 128 -10.85 1.91 -7.89
CA SER A 128 -11.65 1.81 -6.66
C SER A 128 -12.34 3.14 -6.31
N ALA A 129 -13.42 3.09 -5.52
CA ALA A 129 -14.08 4.33 -5.06
C ALA A 129 -13.15 5.21 -4.21
N GLN A 130 -12.24 4.57 -3.45
CA GLN A 130 -11.20 5.27 -2.69
C GLN A 130 -10.19 5.95 -3.60
N ALA A 131 -9.85 5.35 -4.76
CA ALA A 131 -8.96 5.98 -5.72
C ALA A 131 -9.55 7.30 -6.26
N LEU A 132 -10.86 7.35 -6.48
CA LEU A 132 -11.56 8.57 -6.87
C LEU A 132 -11.68 9.55 -5.70
N ALA A 133 -12.13 9.09 -4.53
CA ALA A 133 -12.35 9.93 -3.35
C ALA A 133 -11.04 10.52 -2.78
N ARG A 134 -9.91 9.85 -2.99
CA ARG A 134 -8.57 10.29 -2.52
C ARG A 134 -7.69 10.79 -3.67
N HIS A 135 -8.28 11.17 -4.80
CA HIS A 135 -7.56 11.84 -5.89
C HIS A 135 -6.40 11.03 -6.49
N ARG A 136 -6.42 9.68 -6.41
CA ARG A 136 -5.34 8.81 -6.89
C ARG A 136 -5.22 8.73 -8.40
N VAL A 137 -6.32 8.98 -9.10
CA VAL A 137 -6.38 8.98 -10.57
C VAL A 137 -6.58 10.39 -11.14
N ASP A 138 -6.33 11.42 -10.33
CA ASP A 138 -6.48 12.81 -10.76
C ASP A 138 -5.49 13.13 -11.90
N GLY A 139 -5.98 13.85 -12.93
CA GLY A 139 -5.19 14.18 -14.12
C GLY A 139 -5.21 13.09 -15.20
N ILE A 140 -5.90 11.97 -14.97
CA ILE A 140 -6.09 10.90 -15.95
C ILE A 140 -7.50 11.01 -16.54
N VAL A 141 -7.57 10.89 -17.87
CA VAL A 141 -8.82 10.76 -18.61
C VAL A 141 -8.80 9.41 -19.31
N PHE A 142 -9.65 8.48 -18.84
CA PHE A 142 -9.79 7.15 -19.39
C PHE A 142 -10.52 7.19 -20.74
N ASP A 143 -10.10 6.37 -21.70
CA ASP A 143 -10.82 6.23 -22.97
C ASP A 143 -12.21 5.61 -22.77
N VAL A 144 -12.29 4.61 -21.89
CA VAL A 144 -13.53 3.92 -21.53
C VAL A 144 -13.54 3.65 -20.03
N ALA A 145 -14.65 4.00 -19.36
CA ALA A 145 -14.94 3.62 -17.99
C ALA A 145 -15.95 2.47 -17.95
N GLY A 146 -15.71 1.45 -17.12
CA GLY A 146 -16.62 0.32 -16.93
C GLY A 146 -17.32 0.36 -15.57
N PHE A 147 -18.63 0.08 -15.54
CA PHE A 147 -19.34 -0.29 -14.32
C PHE A 147 -19.90 -1.71 -14.46
N THR A 148 -19.60 -2.58 -13.50
CA THR A 148 -20.04 -3.98 -13.50
C THR A 148 -21.19 -4.21 -12.52
N ASN A 149 -20.96 -4.00 -11.24
CA ASN A 149 -21.96 -4.10 -10.18
C ASN A 149 -21.50 -3.34 -8.94
N LEU A 150 -22.37 -3.28 -7.93
CA LEU A 150 -22.04 -2.78 -6.61
C LEU A 150 -22.66 -3.69 -5.55
N THR A 151 -21.81 -4.23 -4.67
CA THR A 151 -22.22 -5.07 -3.54
C THR A 151 -21.70 -4.49 -2.24
N HIS A 152 -22.17 -5.02 -1.11
CA HIS A 152 -21.81 -4.54 0.22
C HIS A 152 -20.32 -4.74 0.52
N ASP A 153 -19.54 -3.68 0.32
CA ASP A 153 -18.09 -3.64 0.53
C ASP A 153 -17.67 -2.21 0.93
N HIS A 154 -16.56 -2.06 1.66
CA HIS A 154 -15.98 -0.77 2.08
C HIS A 154 -16.93 0.19 2.83
N LEU A 155 -18.02 -0.28 3.45
CA LEU A 155 -18.93 0.60 4.20
C LEU A 155 -18.30 1.22 5.46
N ASP A 156 -17.21 0.66 5.98
CA ASP A 156 -16.44 1.30 7.06
C ASP A 156 -15.86 2.66 6.63
N ASP A 157 -15.57 2.83 5.33
CA ASP A 157 -15.06 4.08 4.77
C ASP A 157 -16.19 5.02 4.30
N PHE A 158 -17.31 4.46 3.81
CA PHE A 158 -18.36 5.23 3.11
C PHE A 158 -19.70 5.31 3.85
N GLY A 159 -19.89 4.57 4.94
CA GLY A 159 -21.09 4.57 5.79
C GLY A 159 -22.29 3.82 5.21
N ASP A 160 -22.67 4.10 3.96
CA ASP A 160 -23.83 3.52 3.30
C ASP A 160 -23.60 3.27 1.79
N MET A 161 -24.41 2.37 1.21
CA MET A 161 -24.31 1.98 -0.21
C MET A 161 -24.49 3.16 -1.17
N GLY A 162 -25.36 4.12 -0.84
CA GLY A 162 -25.58 5.30 -1.67
C GLY A 162 -24.38 6.23 -1.69
N THR A 163 -23.72 6.42 -0.55
CA THR A 163 -22.45 7.16 -0.44
C THR A 163 -21.33 6.44 -1.18
N TYR A 164 -21.26 5.12 -1.07
CA TYR A 164 -20.28 4.30 -1.78
C TYR A 164 -20.48 4.39 -3.32
N LEU A 165 -21.72 4.32 -3.80
CA LEU A 165 -22.05 4.53 -5.22
C LEU A 165 -21.64 5.93 -5.68
N ARG A 166 -22.04 6.97 -4.94
CA ARG A 166 -21.71 8.37 -5.27
C ARG A 166 -20.20 8.60 -5.38
N ALA A 167 -19.38 7.90 -4.61
CA ALA A 167 -17.93 7.98 -4.70
C ALA A 167 -17.37 7.42 -6.02
N LYS A 168 -18.10 6.55 -6.73
CA LYS A 168 -17.72 6.01 -8.05
C LYS A 168 -18.19 6.87 -9.22
N LEU A 169 -19.28 7.61 -9.06
CA LEU A 169 -19.88 8.44 -10.12
C LEU A 169 -18.91 9.42 -10.82
N PRO A 170 -17.91 10.02 -10.14
CA PRO A 170 -16.94 10.90 -10.81
C PRO A 170 -16.21 10.25 -12.00
N LEU A 171 -16.09 8.93 -12.04
CA LEU A 171 -15.45 8.22 -13.16
C LEU A 171 -16.22 8.38 -14.48
N PHE A 172 -17.54 8.58 -14.43
CA PHE A 172 -18.44 8.64 -15.59
C PHE A 172 -18.70 10.07 -16.06
N THR A 173 -17.70 10.93 -15.93
CA THR A 173 -17.75 12.36 -16.26
C THR A 173 -16.71 12.70 -17.33
N PRO A 174 -16.91 13.76 -18.15
CA PRO A 174 -15.93 14.17 -19.17
C PRO A 174 -14.54 14.51 -18.60
N GLU A 175 -14.48 14.87 -17.32
CA GLU A 175 -13.24 15.14 -16.60
C GLU A 175 -12.41 13.88 -16.31
N ARG A 176 -13.03 12.69 -16.43
CA ARG A 176 -12.43 11.40 -16.05
C ARG A 176 -12.54 10.33 -17.13
N SER A 177 -13.51 10.37 -18.02
CA SER A 177 -13.62 9.40 -19.11
C SER A 177 -14.21 10.00 -20.38
N ARG A 178 -13.92 9.36 -21.53
CA ARG A 178 -14.49 9.75 -22.83
C ARG A 178 -15.80 9.03 -23.14
N ARG A 179 -15.93 7.77 -22.68
CA ARG A 179 -17.09 6.89 -22.90
C ARG A 179 -17.27 5.96 -21.70
N ALA A 180 -18.46 5.37 -21.58
CA ALA A 180 -18.76 4.42 -20.53
C ALA A 180 -19.39 3.13 -21.07
N VAL A 181 -19.14 2.02 -20.38
CA VAL A 181 -19.86 0.75 -20.52
C VAL A 181 -20.43 0.39 -19.15
N VAL A 182 -21.75 0.20 -19.06
CA VAL A 182 -22.43 -0.02 -17.78
C VAL A 182 -23.28 -1.29 -17.85
N SER A 183 -23.05 -2.23 -16.93
CA SER A 183 -23.95 -3.36 -16.74
C SER A 183 -25.22 -2.94 -15.99
N LEU A 184 -26.35 -3.41 -16.48
CA LEU A 184 -27.69 -3.22 -15.91
C LEU A 184 -28.19 -4.43 -15.11
N ASP A 185 -27.30 -5.35 -14.74
CA ASP A 185 -27.66 -6.56 -13.98
C ASP A 185 -28.13 -6.23 -12.55
N SER A 186 -27.88 -5.03 -12.06
CA SER A 186 -28.35 -4.56 -10.75
C SER A 186 -28.96 -3.16 -10.83
N GLU A 187 -29.76 -2.80 -9.82
CA GLU A 187 -30.40 -1.49 -9.68
C GLU A 187 -29.41 -0.31 -9.78
N TYR A 188 -28.19 -0.49 -9.26
CA TYR A 188 -27.14 0.53 -9.29
C TYR A 188 -26.65 0.85 -10.71
N GLY A 189 -26.73 -0.10 -11.65
CA GLY A 189 -26.39 0.14 -13.05
C GLY A 189 -27.28 1.23 -13.66
N VAL A 190 -28.58 1.19 -13.35
CA VAL A 190 -29.56 2.19 -13.79
C VAL A 190 -29.22 3.57 -13.22
N GLU A 191 -28.82 3.63 -11.94
CA GLU A 191 -28.39 4.89 -11.30
C GLU A 191 -27.11 5.46 -11.92
N VAL A 192 -26.13 4.60 -12.25
CA VAL A 192 -24.90 5.03 -12.93
C VAL A 192 -25.21 5.59 -14.31
N VAL A 193 -26.07 4.93 -15.10
CA VAL A 193 -26.49 5.45 -16.42
C VAL A 193 -27.19 6.80 -16.27
N ALA A 194 -28.08 6.95 -15.28
CA ALA A 194 -28.79 8.20 -15.04
C ALA A 194 -27.85 9.35 -14.63
N ALA A 195 -26.74 9.06 -13.95
CA ALA A 195 -25.76 10.04 -13.51
C ALA A 195 -24.61 10.29 -14.50
N ALA A 196 -24.38 9.38 -15.46
CA ALA A 196 -23.29 9.47 -16.41
C ALA A 196 -23.43 10.71 -17.32
N ARG A 197 -22.31 11.41 -17.53
CA ARG A 197 -22.23 12.61 -18.38
C ARG A 197 -21.43 12.39 -19.66
N VAL A 198 -21.15 11.14 -20.00
CA VAL A 198 -20.40 10.70 -21.18
C VAL A 198 -21.29 9.77 -22.01
N PRO A 199 -21.00 9.56 -23.31
CA PRO A 199 -21.69 8.53 -24.09
C PRO A 199 -21.55 7.16 -23.41
N THR A 200 -22.70 6.53 -23.13
CA THR A 200 -22.77 5.29 -22.36
C THR A 200 -23.40 4.19 -23.21
N THR A 201 -22.71 3.06 -23.30
CA THR A 201 -23.23 1.81 -23.83
C THR A 201 -23.63 0.89 -22.68
N THR A 202 -24.76 0.24 -22.80
CA THR A 202 -25.33 -0.61 -21.75
C THR A 202 -25.26 -2.08 -22.14
N ILE A 203 -25.04 -2.94 -21.14
CA ILE A 203 -25.09 -4.39 -21.30
C ILE A 203 -25.97 -4.99 -20.21
N ILE A 204 -26.75 -6.02 -20.53
CA ILE A 204 -27.58 -6.73 -19.56
C ILE A 204 -27.49 -8.24 -19.78
N THR A 205 -27.52 -8.98 -18.69
CA THR A 205 -27.75 -10.42 -18.65
C THR A 205 -29.14 -10.63 -18.05
N PRO A 206 -30.22 -10.80 -18.85
CA PRO A 206 -31.60 -10.82 -18.34
C PRO A 206 -31.85 -11.87 -17.26
N ALA A 207 -31.10 -12.98 -17.28
CA ALA A 207 -31.17 -14.02 -16.25
C ALA A 207 -30.64 -13.60 -14.87
N LEU A 208 -29.84 -12.52 -14.80
CA LEU A 208 -29.25 -11.97 -13.57
C LEU A 208 -29.89 -10.65 -13.14
N ALA A 209 -30.55 -9.95 -14.07
CA ALA A 209 -31.13 -8.64 -13.83
C ALA A 209 -32.27 -8.69 -12.79
N VAL A 210 -32.27 -7.73 -11.88
CA VAL A 210 -33.32 -7.58 -10.86
C VAL A 210 -34.67 -7.26 -11.51
N GLU A 211 -34.67 -6.42 -12.54
CA GLU A 211 -35.85 -6.04 -13.31
C GLU A 211 -35.53 -6.06 -14.82
N PRO A 212 -36.53 -6.31 -15.69
CA PRO A 212 -36.34 -6.24 -17.13
C PRO A 212 -36.05 -4.80 -17.56
N VAL A 213 -34.87 -4.56 -18.14
CA VAL A 213 -34.49 -3.26 -18.69
C VAL A 213 -33.90 -3.46 -20.09
N ALA A 214 -34.24 -2.57 -21.02
CA ALA A 214 -33.64 -2.58 -22.35
C ALA A 214 -32.18 -2.11 -22.27
N ALA A 215 -31.28 -2.80 -22.97
CA ALA A 215 -29.87 -2.46 -23.07
C ALA A 215 -29.41 -2.52 -24.54
N ASP A 216 -28.28 -1.88 -24.83
CA ASP A 216 -27.66 -1.92 -26.17
C ASP A 216 -27.14 -3.33 -26.49
N TRP A 217 -26.66 -4.04 -25.47
CA TRP A 217 -26.16 -5.41 -25.57
C TRP A 217 -26.89 -6.34 -24.59
N THR A 218 -27.20 -7.55 -25.06
CA THR A 218 -27.84 -8.59 -24.24
C THR A 218 -26.99 -9.85 -24.22
N VAL A 219 -26.74 -10.40 -23.03
CA VAL A 219 -26.08 -11.69 -22.82
C VAL A 219 -27.12 -12.74 -22.45
N ASP A 220 -27.44 -13.63 -23.37
CA ASP A 220 -28.39 -14.72 -23.17
C ASP A 220 -27.64 -16.00 -22.80
N ILE A 221 -27.77 -16.44 -21.55
CA ILE A 221 -27.15 -17.68 -21.06
C ILE A 221 -27.91 -18.87 -21.66
N VAL A 222 -27.26 -19.58 -22.58
CA VAL A 222 -27.83 -20.74 -23.30
C VAL A 222 -27.72 -22.01 -22.46
N ALA A 223 -26.58 -22.21 -21.79
CA ALA A 223 -26.35 -23.35 -20.91
C ALA A 223 -25.30 -23.04 -19.85
N GLU A 224 -25.56 -23.47 -18.63
CA GLU A 224 -24.59 -23.42 -17.53
C GLU A 224 -24.24 -24.84 -17.09
N ARG A 225 -22.96 -25.17 -17.06
CA ARG A 225 -22.44 -26.50 -16.69
C ARG A 225 -21.27 -26.32 -15.74
N GLN A 226 -20.94 -27.36 -14.98
CA GLN A 226 -19.77 -27.33 -14.08
C GLN A 226 -18.44 -26.95 -14.76
N HIS A 227 -18.31 -27.21 -16.06
CA HIS A 227 -17.09 -26.94 -16.84
C HIS A 227 -17.14 -25.61 -17.60
N GLY A 228 -18.22 -24.82 -17.47
CA GLY A 228 -18.33 -23.51 -18.07
C GLY A 228 -19.75 -23.12 -18.50
N THR A 229 -19.85 -21.87 -18.96
CA THR A 229 -21.09 -21.25 -19.42
C THR A 229 -21.04 -21.02 -20.92
N THR A 230 -22.11 -21.40 -21.62
CA THR A 230 -22.35 -21.05 -23.03
C THR A 230 -23.39 -19.96 -23.07
N PHE A 231 -23.12 -18.88 -23.81
CA PHE A 231 -24.02 -17.74 -23.95
C PHE A 231 -24.03 -17.22 -25.39
N ALA A 232 -25.09 -16.53 -25.76
CA ALA A 232 -25.18 -15.71 -26.95
C ALA A 232 -25.04 -14.24 -26.55
N LEU A 233 -24.34 -13.46 -27.37
CA LEU A 233 -24.20 -12.01 -27.18
C LEU A 233 -24.89 -11.33 -28.35
N HIS A 234 -25.92 -10.55 -28.05
CA HIS A 234 -26.69 -9.78 -29.01
C HIS A 234 -26.29 -8.32 -28.94
N GLY A 235 -25.94 -7.74 -30.08
CA GLY A 235 -25.56 -6.33 -30.18
C GLY A 235 -26.70 -5.47 -30.74
N PRO A 236 -26.50 -4.14 -30.78
CA PRO A 236 -27.52 -3.21 -31.23
C PRO A 236 -27.89 -3.37 -32.73
N ASP A 237 -27.02 -3.99 -33.53
CA ASP A 237 -27.23 -4.24 -34.96
C ASP A 237 -27.76 -5.65 -35.29
N GLY A 238 -28.05 -6.49 -34.29
CA GLY A 238 -28.50 -7.88 -34.45
C GLY A 238 -27.40 -8.91 -34.34
#